data_AF-A0A5K1F6C8-F1
#
_entry.id   AF-A0A5K1F6C8-F1
#
_cell.length_a   1.000
_cell.length_b   1.000
_cell.length_c   1.000
_cell.angle_alpha   90.00
_cell.angle_beta   90.00
_cell.angle_gamma   90.00
#
_symmetry.space_group_name_H-M   'P 1'
#
loop_
_entity.id
_entity.type
_entity.pdbx_description
1 polymer ?
#
loop_
_entity_poly.entity_id
_entity_poly.type
_entity_poly.pdbx_seq_one_letter_code
_entity_poly.pdbx_strand_id
1 'polypeptide(L)'
;LYRYKVGDILMVTGFHNKAPQFKFVHRRNVVLSIDTDKTNEEDLMSAVARAKRLLEPLECMLTEYTSYADTSTIPGHYVLFWEIKHMGSSTAAWRKLDSSVMEECCSVVEDSLDYIYKRCRAKDKSIGPLEIRVVQEGCFDSLMDLCVSQGSSVNQYKTPRCIKSKELLRLLDSRVIGRFFSQKPPVLPTIHQTS
;
A
#
# COMPACT_ATOMS: atom_id res chain seq x y z
N LEU A 1 29.14 -14.12 4.42
CA LEU A 1 28.44 -13.76 3.15
C LEU A 1 29.48 -13.48 2.08
N TYR A 2 29.40 -14.09 0.89
CA TYR A 2 30.37 -13.89 -0.20
C TYR A 2 29.68 -13.25 -1.42
N ARG A 3 30.11 -12.04 -1.82
CA ARG A 3 29.54 -11.24 -2.94
C ARG A 3 28.01 -11.10 -2.88
N TYR A 4 27.47 -10.98 -1.67
CA TYR A 4 26.03 -10.86 -1.43
C TYR A 4 25.51 -9.49 -1.90
N LYS A 5 24.38 -9.49 -2.62
CA LYS A 5 23.73 -8.26 -3.08
C LYS A 5 22.81 -7.74 -1.97
N VAL A 6 23.18 -6.63 -1.35
CA VAL A 6 22.41 -5.99 -0.26
C VAL A 6 21.06 -5.44 -0.76
N GLY A 7 21.02 -5.00 -2.02
CA GLY A 7 19.83 -4.44 -2.67
C GLY A 7 19.70 -2.91 -2.56
N ASP A 8 20.62 -2.25 -1.86
CA ASP A 8 20.64 -0.78 -1.77
C ASP A 8 21.16 -0.15 -3.06
N ILE A 9 20.48 0.91 -3.49
CA ILE A 9 20.89 1.76 -4.62
C ILE A 9 21.54 3.02 -4.04
N LEU A 10 22.82 3.20 -4.36
CA LEU A 10 23.65 4.29 -3.88
C LEU A 10 24.13 5.14 -5.06
N MET A 11 24.08 6.46 -4.90
CA MET A 11 24.64 7.41 -5.86
C MET A 11 25.96 7.94 -5.31
N VAL A 12 27.04 7.85 -6.10
CA VAL A 12 28.32 8.46 -5.73
C VAL A 12 28.17 9.98 -5.79
N THR A 13 28.47 10.66 -4.69
CA THR A 13 28.37 12.14 -4.60
C THR A 13 29.72 12.82 -4.44
N GLY A 14 30.79 12.07 -4.20
CA GLY A 14 32.11 12.63 -3.98
C GLY A 14 33.10 11.58 -3.47
N PHE A 15 34.28 12.06 -3.08
CA PHE A 15 35.34 11.23 -2.51
C PHE A 15 35.98 11.96 -1.34
N HIS A 16 36.23 11.22 -0.26
CA HIS A 16 37.14 11.64 0.80
C HIS A 16 38.47 10.90 0.61
N ASN A 17 39.49 11.61 0.10
CA ASN A 17 40.71 11.02 -0.42
C ASN A 17 40.40 9.98 -1.51
N LYS A 18 40.68 8.70 -1.26
CA LYS A 18 40.39 7.59 -2.19
C LYS A 18 39.08 6.85 -1.87
N ALA A 19 38.39 7.21 -0.77
CA ALA A 19 37.16 6.54 -0.36
C ALA A 19 35.93 7.24 -0.98
N PRO A 20 35.07 6.52 -1.72
CA PRO A 20 33.85 7.09 -2.28
C PRO A 20 32.86 7.47 -1.18
N GLN A 21 32.13 8.56 -1.40
CA GLN A 21 31.00 8.99 -0.58
C GLN A 21 29.71 8.73 -1.33
N PHE A 22 28.72 8.19 -0.61
CA PHE A 22 27.46 7.75 -1.20
C PHE A 22 26.28 8.49 -0.60
N LYS A 23 25.36 8.91 -1.46
CA LYS A 23 23.99 9.27 -1.09
C LYS A 23 23.10 8.05 -1.29
N PHE A 24 22.39 7.66 -0.23
CA PHE A 24 21.37 6.62 -0.32
C PHE A 24 20.21 7.11 -1.20
N VAL A 25 19.83 6.33 -2.20
CA VAL A 25 18.72 6.65 -3.11
C VAL A 25 17.47 5.90 -2.67
N HIS A 26 17.50 4.57 -2.71
CA HIS A 26 16.44 3.69 -2.21
C HIS A 26 16.94 2.25 -2.13
N ARG A 27 16.16 1.37 -1.49
CA ARG A 27 16.36 -0.08 -1.58
C ARG A 27 15.55 -0.64 -2.75
N ARG A 28 16.12 -1.57 -3.51
CA ARG A 28 15.44 -2.23 -4.62
C ARG A 28 14.29 -3.08 -4.08
N ASN A 29 13.17 -3.10 -4.81
CA ASN A 29 11.96 -3.88 -4.50
C ASN A 29 11.22 -3.48 -3.21
N VAL A 30 11.44 -2.30 -2.64
CA VAL A 30 10.63 -1.83 -1.49
C VAL A 30 9.63 -0.79 -1.96
N VAL A 31 8.34 -1.09 -1.76
CA VAL A 31 7.19 -0.28 -2.19
C VAL A 31 6.65 0.54 -1.02
N LEU A 32 6.52 -0.09 0.15
CA LEU A 32 6.07 0.57 1.38
C LEU A 32 7.05 0.30 2.53
N SER A 33 7.19 1.29 3.40
CA SER A 33 7.98 1.22 4.62
C SER A 33 7.66 2.39 5.53
N ILE A 34 7.40 2.13 6.81
CA ILE A 34 7.22 3.16 7.85
C ILE A 34 8.40 3.17 8.84
N ASP A 35 8.84 1.98 9.24
CA ASP A 35 9.92 1.74 10.20
C ASP A 35 10.88 0.67 9.63
N THR A 36 11.15 -0.40 10.39
CA THR A 36 12.03 -1.50 9.97
C THR A 36 11.39 -2.44 8.96
N ASP A 37 10.07 -2.35 8.77
CA ASP A 37 9.30 -3.08 7.77
C ASP A 37 9.71 -2.69 6.34
N LYS A 38 9.63 -3.66 5.43
CA LYS A 38 9.94 -3.50 4.01
C LYS A 38 8.99 -4.34 3.18
N THR A 39 7.84 -3.78 2.80
CA THR A 39 6.89 -4.47 1.93
C THR A 39 7.22 -4.24 0.46
N ASN A 40 7.35 -5.33 -0.30
CA ASN A 40 7.56 -5.31 -1.74
C ASN A 40 6.23 -5.37 -2.52
N GLU A 41 6.30 -5.23 -3.85
CA GLU A 41 5.10 -5.23 -4.71
C GLU A 41 4.36 -6.57 -4.71
N GLU A 42 5.08 -7.69 -4.69
CA GLU A 42 4.52 -9.03 -4.73
C GLU A 42 3.74 -9.36 -3.44
N ASP A 43 4.32 -9.04 -2.29
CA ASP A 43 3.68 -9.20 -0.99
C ASP A 43 2.43 -8.34 -0.89
N LEU A 44 2.49 -7.08 -1.33
CA LEU A 44 1.34 -6.18 -1.35
C LEU A 44 0.25 -6.69 -2.28
N MET A 45 0.61 -7.12 -3.49
CA MET A 45 -0.33 -7.67 -4.47
C MET A 45 -1.02 -8.94 -3.94
N SER A 46 -0.27 -9.83 -3.30
CA SER A 46 -0.81 -11.03 -2.64
C SER A 46 -1.77 -10.68 -1.51
N ALA A 47 -1.43 -9.70 -0.67
CA ALA A 47 -2.28 -9.22 0.41
C ALA A 47 -3.60 -8.62 -0.10
N VAL A 48 -3.53 -7.75 -1.11
CA VAL A 48 -4.72 -7.18 -1.76
C VAL A 48 -5.56 -8.26 -2.45
N ALA A 49 -4.93 -9.24 -3.11
CA ALA A 49 -5.63 -10.35 -3.75
C ALA A 49 -6.43 -11.22 -2.76
N ARG A 50 -5.96 -11.35 -1.52
CA ARG A 50 -6.70 -12.04 -0.46
C ARG A 50 -7.86 -11.20 0.06
N ALA A 51 -7.61 -9.92 0.36
CA ALA A 51 -8.62 -9.02 0.90
C ALA A 51 -9.79 -8.78 -0.08
N LYS A 52 -9.51 -8.59 -1.38
CA LYS A 52 -10.56 -8.33 -2.38
C LYS A 52 -11.58 -9.46 -2.53
N ARG A 53 -11.26 -10.69 -2.11
CA ARG A 53 -12.21 -11.82 -2.12
C ARG A 53 -13.42 -11.57 -1.22
N LEU A 54 -13.27 -10.74 -0.19
CA LEU A 54 -14.37 -10.33 0.70
C LEU A 54 -15.40 -9.46 -0.03
N LEU A 55 -15.05 -8.87 -1.17
CA LEU A 55 -15.95 -8.06 -1.99
C LEU A 55 -16.85 -8.92 -2.90
N GLU A 56 -16.44 -10.17 -3.21
CA GLU A 56 -17.16 -11.04 -4.15
C GLU A 56 -18.62 -11.31 -3.75
N PRO A 57 -18.95 -11.64 -2.47
CA PRO A 57 -20.34 -11.86 -2.04
C PRO A 57 -21.22 -10.60 -2.10
N LEU A 58 -20.61 -9.42 -2.19
CA LEU A 58 -21.29 -8.12 -2.29
C LEU A 58 -21.48 -7.66 -3.73
N GLU A 59 -21.19 -8.52 -4.72
CA GLU A 59 -21.18 -8.19 -6.15
C GLU A 59 -20.28 -6.97 -6.46
N CYS A 60 -19.23 -6.78 -5.67
CA CYS A 60 -18.28 -5.69 -5.80
C CYS A 60 -16.94 -6.21 -6.35
N MET A 61 -16.31 -5.40 -7.19
CA MET A 61 -15.03 -5.71 -7.81
C MET A 61 -14.05 -4.55 -7.59
N LEU A 62 -12.88 -4.85 -7.04
CA LEU A 62 -11.75 -3.93 -7.02
C LEU A 62 -11.21 -3.78 -8.46
N THR A 63 -11.41 -2.62 -9.08
CA THR A 63 -10.96 -2.34 -10.45
C THR A 63 -9.49 -1.97 -10.47
N GLU A 64 -9.10 -1.03 -9.60
CA GLU A 64 -7.71 -0.59 -9.45
C GLU A 64 -7.35 -0.25 -8.01
N TYR A 65 -6.05 -0.32 -7.73
CA TYR A 65 -5.52 0.13 -6.45
C TYR A 65 -4.09 0.67 -6.56
N THR A 66 -3.77 1.57 -5.63
CA THR A 66 -2.40 2.01 -5.33
C THR A 66 -2.22 2.16 -3.83
N SER A 67 -0.99 2.48 -3.40
CA SER A 67 -0.64 2.61 -1.99
C SER A 67 0.24 3.82 -1.72
N TYR A 68 0.33 4.22 -0.46
CA TYR A 68 1.38 5.09 0.03
C TYR A 68 1.67 4.85 1.51
N ALA A 69 2.87 5.23 1.95
CA ALA A 69 3.26 5.21 3.35
C ALA A 69 2.99 6.59 3.95
N ASP A 70 1.99 6.68 4.82
CA ASP A 70 1.62 7.93 5.50
C ASP A 70 2.50 8.15 6.72
N THR A 71 3.27 9.22 6.69
CA THR A 71 4.14 9.66 7.79
C THR A 71 3.71 11.01 8.37
N SER A 72 2.47 11.46 8.07
CA SER A 72 1.91 12.69 8.62
C SER A 72 1.52 12.57 10.09
N THR A 73 1.31 11.35 10.59
CA THR A 73 1.01 11.03 11.99
C THR A 73 2.09 10.15 12.60
N ILE A 74 2.12 10.08 13.94
CA ILE A 74 3.03 9.20 14.71
C ILE A 74 2.18 8.27 15.58
N PRO A 75 2.26 6.92 15.39
CA PRO A 75 3.02 6.26 14.33
C PRO A 75 2.42 6.53 12.94
N GLY A 76 3.26 6.42 11.91
CA GLY A 76 2.79 6.42 10.51
C GLY A 76 2.15 5.08 10.16
N HIS A 77 1.45 5.00 9.02
CA HIS A 77 0.71 3.80 8.62
C HIS A 77 0.68 3.62 7.10
N TYR A 78 0.30 2.42 6.66
CA TYR A 78 0.06 2.15 5.25
C TYR A 78 -1.33 2.60 4.85
N VAL A 79 -1.44 3.20 3.67
CA VAL A 79 -2.73 3.57 3.09
C VAL A 79 -2.86 2.95 1.71
N LEU A 80 -4.00 2.31 1.45
CA LEU A 80 -4.36 1.77 0.14
C LEU A 80 -5.54 2.55 -0.43
N PHE A 81 -5.41 3.05 -1.65
CA PHE A 81 -6.52 3.63 -2.40
C PHE A 81 -7.17 2.55 -3.26
N TRP A 82 -8.46 2.31 -3.07
CA TRP A 82 -9.21 1.27 -3.78
C TRP A 82 -10.34 1.91 -4.59
N GLU A 83 -10.34 1.66 -5.90
CA GLU A 83 -11.50 1.96 -6.75
C GLU A 83 -12.35 0.70 -6.91
N ILE A 84 -13.60 0.77 -6.46
CA ILE A 84 -14.49 -0.39 -6.39
C ILE A 84 -15.69 -0.14 -7.29
N LYS A 85 -15.98 -1.10 -8.15
CA LYS A 85 -17.16 -1.10 -9.02
C LYS A 85 -18.18 -2.11 -8.53
N HIS A 86 -19.44 -1.67 -8.44
CA HIS A 86 -20.57 -2.55 -8.15
C HIS A 86 -21.10 -3.15 -9.46
N MET A 87 -21.27 -4.46 -9.48
CA MET A 87 -21.71 -5.21 -10.67
C MET A 87 -23.22 -5.50 -10.66
N GLY A 88 -23.89 -5.35 -9.52
CA GLY A 88 -25.33 -5.59 -9.37
C GLY A 88 -26.23 -4.44 -9.86
N SER A 89 -27.50 -4.77 -10.12
CA SER A 89 -28.53 -3.88 -10.68
C SER A 89 -29.02 -2.76 -9.73
N SER A 90 -28.86 -2.91 -8.42
CA SER A 90 -29.36 -1.94 -7.43
C SER A 90 -28.27 -1.03 -6.89
N THR A 91 -28.33 0.25 -7.24
CA THR A 91 -27.42 1.30 -6.74
C THR A 91 -27.66 1.68 -5.26
N ALA A 92 -28.64 1.08 -4.58
CA ALA A 92 -28.95 1.41 -3.18
C ALA A 92 -28.09 0.61 -2.19
N ALA A 93 -27.60 -0.57 -2.57
CA ALA A 93 -26.80 -1.44 -1.71
C ALA A 93 -25.36 -0.92 -1.49
N TRP A 94 -24.70 -0.36 -2.52
CA TRP A 94 -23.30 0.10 -2.41
C TRP A 94 -23.10 1.34 -1.53
N ARG A 95 -24.14 2.18 -1.34
CA ARG A 95 -24.03 3.36 -0.45
C ARG A 95 -23.74 2.98 1.01
N LYS A 96 -23.97 1.71 1.35
CA LYS A 96 -23.41 1.04 2.53
C LYS A 96 -22.53 -0.11 2.04
N LEU A 97 -21.35 0.20 1.47
CA LEU A 97 -20.21 -0.69 1.70
C LEU A 97 -20.18 -0.89 3.21
N ASP A 98 -20.47 -2.11 3.65
CA ASP A 98 -20.53 -2.39 5.07
C ASP A 98 -19.17 -2.04 5.66
N SER A 99 -19.13 -1.06 6.58
CA SER A 99 -17.90 -0.62 7.24
C SER A 99 -17.16 -1.83 7.80
N SER A 100 -17.92 -2.82 8.31
CA SER A 100 -17.40 -4.08 8.80
C SER A 100 -16.60 -4.85 7.74
N VAL A 101 -17.10 -4.96 6.51
CA VAL A 101 -16.40 -5.67 5.43
C VAL A 101 -15.13 -4.92 5.00
N MET A 102 -15.17 -3.59 4.95
CA MET A 102 -14.00 -2.80 4.60
C MET A 102 -12.93 -2.81 5.70
N GLU A 103 -13.33 -2.80 6.97
CA GLU A 103 -12.45 -2.98 8.13
C GLU A 103 -11.84 -4.39 8.16
N GLU A 104 -12.61 -5.41 7.78
CA GLU A 104 -12.12 -6.78 7.61
C GLU A 104 -11.14 -6.88 6.45
N CYS A 105 -11.40 -6.20 5.32
CA CYS A 105 -10.42 -6.06 4.23
C CYS A 105 -9.10 -5.47 4.74
N CYS A 106 -9.14 -4.41 5.56
CA CYS A 106 -7.94 -3.84 6.17
C CYS A 106 -7.18 -4.88 7.01
N SER A 107 -7.92 -5.65 7.82
CA SER A 107 -7.36 -6.69 8.69
C SER A 107 -6.72 -7.82 7.89
N VAL A 108 -7.39 -8.31 6.83
CA VAL A 108 -6.86 -9.36 5.94
C VAL A 108 -5.60 -8.90 5.22
N VAL A 109 -5.50 -7.62 4.84
CA VAL A 109 -4.25 -7.09 4.29
C VAL A 109 -3.15 -7.16 5.34
N GLU A 110 -3.36 -6.61 6.54
CA GLU A 110 -2.34 -6.66 7.63
C GLU A 110 -1.91 -8.10 7.95
N ASP A 111 -2.86 -9.04 8.00
CA ASP A 111 -2.60 -10.46 8.25
C ASP A 111 -1.88 -11.17 7.11
N SER A 112 -1.83 -10.58 5.93
CA SER A 112 -1.13 -11.13 4.76
C SER A 112 0.27 -10.56 4.56
N LEU A 113 0.62 -9.48 5.28
CA LEU A 113 1.95 -8.88 5.23
C LEU A 113 2.98 -9.70 6.03
N ASP A 114 4.26 -9.35 5.85
CA ASP A 114 5.37 -10.10 6.44
C ASP A 114 5.39 -10.01 7.99
N TYR A 115 6.20 -10.88 8.60
CA TYR A 115 6.38 -10.90 10.05
C TYR A 115 6.87 -9.56 10.63
N ILE A 116 7.70 -8.81 9.89
CA ILE A 116 8.28 -7.56 10.39
C ILE A 116 7.20 -6.49 10.48
N TYR A 117 6.37 -6.31 9.45
CA TYR A 117 5.20 -5.44 9.48
C TYR A 117 4.29 -5.80 10.65
N LYS A 118 3.94 -7.09 10.78
CA LYS A 118 3.06 -7.57 11.86
C LYS A 118 3.66 -7.29 13.24
N ARG A 119 4.97 -7.49 13.42
CA ARG A 119 5.67 -7.19 14.69
C ARG A 119 5.65 -5.69 14.97
N CYS A 120 5.95 -4.85 13.99
CA CYS A 120 5.91 -3.40 14.11
C CYS A 120 4.52 -2.89 14.50
N ARG A 121 3.46 -3.49 13.94
CA ARG A 121 2.05 -3.16 14.23
C ARG A 121 1.56 -3.70 15.59
N ALA A 122 1.84 -4.96 15.88
CA ALA A 122 1.27 -5.66 17.04
C ALA A 122 2.10 -5.46 18.33
N LYS A 123 3.43 -5.50 18.23
CA LYS A 123 4.37 -5.51 19.37
C LYS A 123 5.09 -4.18 19.57
N ASP A 124 5.76 -3.70 18.52
CA ASP A 124 6.65 -2.53 18.65
C ASP A 124 5.84 -1.21 18.67
N LYS A 125 4.59 -1.25 18.18
CA LYS A 125 3.67 -0.11 18.06
C LYS A 125 4.25 1.05 17.23
N SER A 126 5.19 0.75 16.32
CA SER A 126 5.84 1.72 15.44
C SER A 126 5.09 1.95 14.12
N ILE A 127 4.09 1.13 13.82
CA ILE A 127 3.20 1.27 12.66
C ILE A 127 1.74 1.35 13.15
N GLY A 128 1.02 2.36 12.68
CA GLY A 128 -0.41 2.55 12.91
C GLY A 128 -1.29 1.58 12.11
N PRO A 129 -2.61 1.54 12.39
CA PRO A 129 -3.53 0.68 11.66
C PRO A 129 -3.53 0.99 10.16
N LEU A 130 -3.47 -0.06 9.34
CA LEU A 130 -3.64 0.07 7.89
C LEU A 130 -4.98 0.73 7.56
N GLU A 131 -4.95 1.66 6.60
CA GLU A 131 -6.11 2.39 6.12
C GLU A 131 -6.43 1.97 4.68
N ILE A 132 -7.69 1.65 4.39
CA ILE A 132 -8.22 1.59 3.02
C ILE A 132 -9.07 2.84 2.78
N ARG A 133 -8.69 3.60 1.75
CA ARG A 133 -9.44 4.75 1.23
C ARG A 133 -10.16 4.33 -0.05
N VAL A 134 -11.47 4.25 -0.01
CA VAL A 134 -12.28 3.99 -1.20
C VAL A 134 -12.39 5.30 -1.98
N VAL A 135 -12.09 5.25 -3.28
CA VAL A 135 -12.20 6.39 -4.19
C VAL A 135 -13.39 6.22 -5.13
N GLN A 136 -13.88 7.34 -5.66
CA GLN A 136 -14.93 7.35 -6.68
C GLN A 136 -14.50 6.61 -7.96
N GLU A 137 -15.44 5.96 -8.65
CA GLU A 137 -15.23 5.38 -9.99
C GLU A 137 -14.68 6.43 -10.98
N GLY A 138 -13.67 6.06 -11.78
CA GLY A 138 -12.97 6.97 -12.70
C GLY A 138 -11.90 7.85 -12.03
N CYS A 139 -11.57 7.59 -10.76
CA CYS A 139 -10.46 8.25 -10.07
C CYS A 139 -9.13 7.85 -10.70
N PHE A 140 -8.93 6.57 -11.02
CA PHE A 140 -7.69 6.10 -11.66
C PHE A 140 -7.57 6.53 -13.13
N ASP A 141 -8.67 6.76 -13.83
CA ASP A 141 -8.65 7.39 -15.16
C ASP A 141 -8.11 8.83 -15.06
N SER A 142 -8.61 9.60 -14.09
CA SER A 142 -8.11 10.96 -13.84
C SER A 142 -6.64 10.98 -13.40
N LEU A 143 -6.21 9.96 -12.66
CA LEU A 143 -4.81 9.76 -12.28
C LEU A 143 -3.93 9.50 -13.52
N MET A 144 -4.42 8.68 -14.45
CA MET A 144 -3.76 8.41 -15.73
C MET A 144 -3.64 9.69 -16.56
N ASP A 145 -4.73 10.45 -16.73
CA ASP A 145 -4.74 11.71 -17.49
C ASP A 145 -3.69 12.69 -16.95
N LEU A 146 -3.59 12.80 -15.62
CA LEU A 146 -2.58 13.63 -14.97
C LEU A 146 -1.15 13.13 -15.28
N CYS A 147 -0.90 11.82 -15.16
CA CYS A 147 0.43 11.26 -15.49
C CYS A 147 0.80 11.47 -16.97
N VAL A 148 -0.17 11.35 -17.89
CA VAL A 148 0.01 11.59 -19.32
C VAL A 148 0.32 13.06 -19.60
N SER A 149 -0.41 13.98 -18.95
CA SER A 149 -0.15 15.43 -19.08
C SER A 149 1.27 15.82 -18.61
N GLN A 150 1.86 15.03 -17.72
CA GLN A 150 3.23 15.20 -17.22
C GLN A 150 4.30 14.47 -18.06
N GLY A 151 3.92 13.95 -19.23
CA GLY A 151 4.85 13.37 -20.21
C GLY A 151 4.91 11.83 -20.20
N SER A 152 4.02 11.15 -19.48
CA SER A 152 3.91 9.69 -19.59
C SER A 152 3.26 9.30 -20.91
N SER A 153 3.79 8.25 -21.56
CA SER A 153 3.14 7.68 -22.75
C SER A 153 1.87 6.93 -22.39
N VAL A 154 0.75 7.27 -23.03
CA VAL A 154 -0.56 6.62 -22.82
C VAL A 154 -0.46 5.10 -23.01
N ASN A 155 0.21 4.66 -24.08
CA ASN A 155 0.30 3.25 -24.46
C ASN A 155 1.21 2.41 -23.53
N GLN A 156 1.93 3.04 -22.61
CA GLN A 156 2.81 2.37 -21.64
C GLN A 156 2.38 2.58 -20.20
N TYR A 157 1.31 3.35 -19.97
CA TYR A 157 0.86 3.65 -18.63
C TYR A 157 0.41 2.37 -17.92
N LYS A 158 0.89 2.22 -16.69
CA LYS A 158 0.40 1.26 -15.72
C LYS A 158 0.20 2.02 -14.41
N THR A 159 -0.91 1.74 -13.74
CA THR A 159 -1.16 2.28 -12.39
C THR A 159 0.02 1.91 -11.49
N PRO A 160 0.77 2.90 -10.96
CA PRO A 160 1.87 2.61 -10.05
C PRO A 160 1.31 2.01 -8.75
N ARG A 161 1.95 0.96 -8.22
CA ARG A 161 1.49 0.33 -6.97
C ARG A 161 1.83 1.11 -5.70
N CYS A 162 2.69 2.12 -5.80
CA CYS A 162 2.92 3.11 -4.75
C CYS A 162 3.12 4.52 -5.32
N ILE A 163 2.42 5.49 -4.72
CA ILE A 163 2.52 6.90 -5.07
C ILE A 163 3.44 7.61 -4.09
N LYS A 164 4.42 8.35 -4.63
CA LYS A 164 5.28 9.26 -3.86
C LYS A 164 5.06 10.74 -4.21
N SER A 165 4.40 11.03 -5.33
CA SER A 165 4.12 12.40 -5.76
C SER A 165 3.00 13.01 -4.93
N LYS A 166 3.28 14.16 -4.29
CA LYS A 166 2.30 14.93 -3.53
C LYS A 166 1.12 15.42 -4.38
N GLU A 167 1.32 15.59 -5.68
CA GLU A 167 0.26 16.01 -6.59
C GLU A 167 -0.72 14.87 -6.88
N LEU A 168 -0.19 13.68 -7.18
CA LEU A 168 -0.99 12.47 -7.38
C LEU A 168 -1.76 12.08 -6.10
N LEU A 169 -1.11 12.20 -4.93
CA LEU A 169 -1.78 11.97 -3.64
C LEU A 169 -2.94 12.95 -3.41
N ARG A 170 -2.76 14.24 -3.71
CA ARG A 170 -3.83 15.24 -3.60
C ARG A 170 -5.02 14.92 -4.50
N LEU A 171 -4.78 14.45 -5.73
CA LEU A 171 -5.85 14.02 -6.62
C LEU A 171 -6.62 12.84 -6.04
N LEU A 172 -5.91 11.80 -5.59
CA LEU A 172 -6.52 10.62 -4.96
C LEU A 172 -7.34 11.01 -3.73
N ASP A 173 -6.76 11.79 -2.82
CA ASP A 173 -7.42 12.25 -1.59
C ASP A 173 -8.68 13.08 -1.86
N SER A 174 -8.68 13.91 -2.91
CA SER A 174 -9.86 14.70 -3.30
C SER A 174 -11.04 13.87 -3.78
N ARG A 175 -10.81 12.59 -4.12
CA ARG A 175 -11.83 11.66 -4.64
C ARG A 175 -12.18 10.54 -3.67
N VAL A 176 -11.70 10.62 -2.43
CA VAL A 176 -12.02 9.64 -1.39
C VAL A 176 -13.47 9.77 -0.97
N ILE A 177 -14.21 8.67 -1.04
CA ILE A 177 -15.61 8.55 -0.64
C ILE A 177 -15.80 7.74 0.65
N GLY A 178 -14.77 7.05 1.13
CA GLY A 178 -14.80 6.29 2.39
C GLY A 178 -13.40 6.01 2.92
N ARG A 179 -13.25 5.98 4.25
CA ARG A 179 -11.99 5.69 4.94
C ARG A 179 -12.24 4.64 6.01
N PHE A 180 -11.47 3.56 5.95
CA PHE A 180 -11.64 2.41 6.83
C PHE A 180 -10.29 2.02 7.38
N PHE A 181 -10.25 1.61 8.64
CA PHE A 181 -9.02 1.26 9.34
C PHE A 181 -9.12 -0.17 9.87
N SER A 182 -7.99 -0.86 9.89
CA SER A 182 -7.88 -2.13 10.62
C SER A 182 -8.16 -1.91 12.11
N GLN A 183 -9.18 -2.61 12.63
CA GLN A 183 -9.63 -2.44 14.02
C GLN A 183 -8.77 -3.21 15.02
N LYS A 184 -8.04 -4.23 14.56
CA LYS A 184 -7.26 -5.13 15.42
C LYS A 184 -5.88 -5.35 14.82
N PRO A 185 -4.82 -5.43 15.64
CA PRO A 185 -3.50 -5.76 15.13
C PRO A 185 -3.47 -7.19 14.57
N PRO A 186 -2.63 -7.47 13.56
CA PRO A 186 -2.54 -8.77 12.92
C PRO A 186 -1.98 -9.83 13.87
N VAL A 187 -2.32 -11.09 13.62
CA VAL A 187 -1.88 -12.21 14.45
C VAL A 187 -0.42 -12.53 14.17
N LEU A 188 0.41 -12.50 15.22
CA LEU A 188 1.79 -12.96 15.15
C LEU A 188 1.83 -14.49 15.16
N PRO A 189 2.65 -15.12 14.30
CA PRO A 189 2.81 -16.57 14.33
C PRO A 189 3.36 -17.01 15.70
N THR A 190 2.68 -17.95 16.34
CA THR A 190 3.11 -18.56 17.59
C THR A 190 4.36 -19.39 17.31
N ILE A 191 5.51 -19.00 17.86
CA ILE A 191 6.72 -19.82 17.78
C ILE A 191 6.50 -20.99 18.74
N HIS A 192 6.11 -22.16 18.23
CA HIS A 192 6.24 -23.39 18.99
C HIS A 192 7.74 -23.64 19.15
N GLN A 193 8.26 -23.39 20.35
CA GLN A 193 9.58 -23.89 20.75
C GLN A 193 9.47 -25.41 20.76
N THR A 194 9.95 -26.07 19.71
CA THR A 194 10.30 -27.49 19.79
C THR A 194 11.57 -27.57 20.60
N SER A 195 11.41 -27.91 21.88
CA SER A 195 12.47 -28.31 22.80
C SER A 195 13.18 -29.57 22.34
#